data_AF-A0A6P0X8Y3-F1
#
_entry.id   AF-A0A6P0X8Y3-F1
#
_cell.length_a   1.000
_cell.length_b   1.000
_cell.length_c   1.000
_cell.angle_alpha   90.00
_cell.angle_beta   90.00
_cell.angle_gamma   90.00
#
_symmetry.space_group_name_H-M   'P 1'
#
loop_
_entity.id
_entity.type
_entity.pdbx_description
1 polymer ?
#
loop_
_entity_poly.entity_id
_entity_poly.type
_entity_poly.pdbx_seq_one_letter_code
_entity_poly.pdbx_strand_id
1 'polypeptide(L)'
;MLRTLFLNHEIKVSDPHAHNNDWLDSWEVVGGNYDYKAIDQALKGYFDRLKTSESSTTSIWDECTNYAENCQSDYAEKFLKSVLADCRKSNEFPILLSHGETLSNLGGGKGGASKMKDEGLTTLKLLRESDSMGEDKPAFKGYLSGLDYAEDGKPISYSVELNPDWMNPNYLLNIFPELMPQTESKKQQKGNNIISTPLGKFDLNKEPEDTKSLDDLESEILAFCLEKGTATVREIQNKFKSLGIKAETIKFILKGLEDKGLGSVTVRKVGGAESISFTANPTPAVDS
;
A
#
# COMPACT_ATOMS: atom_id res chain seq x y z
N MET A 1 -6.64 -11.44 -8.92
CA MET A 1 -6.11 -10.18 -9.48
C MET A 1 -4.75 -9.84 -8.88
N LEU A 2 -4.62 -9.48 -7.59
CA LEU A 2 -3.31 -9.23 -6.94
C LEU A 2 -2.32 -10.39 -7.10
N ARG A 3 -2.77 -11.63 -6.90
CA ARG A 3 -1.96 -12.85 -7.15
C ARG A 3 -1.47 -12.99 -8.60
N THR A 4 -2.27 -12.59 -9.59
CA THR A 4 -1.88 -12.62 -11.00
C THR A 4 -0.87 -11.51 -11.31
N LEU A 5 -1.07 -10.34 -10.71
CA LEU A 5 -0.25 -9.15 -10.85
C LEU A 5 1.13 -9.31 -10.22
N PHE A 6 1.23 -10.07 -9.11
CA PHE A 6 2.50 -10.32 -8.43
C PHE A 6 3.22 -11.63 -8.82
N LEU A 7 2.54 -12.61 -9.42
CA LEU A 7 3.17 -13.92 -9.72
C LEU A 7 3.41 -14.21 -11.20
N ASN A 8 2.71 -13.55 -12.13
CA ASN A 8 2.82 -13.85 -13.56
C ASN A 8 3.27 -12.64 -14.40
N HIS A 9 3.47 -11.49 -13.78
CA HIS A 9 3.90 -10.28 -14.48
C HIS A 9 5.33 -9.94 -14.09
N GLU A 10 6.12 -9.51 -15.07
CA GLU A 10 7.32 -8.74 -14.77
C GLU A 10 6.90 -7.36 -14.26
N ILE A 11 7.42 -6.93 -13.11
CA ILE A 11 7.09 -5.62 -12.54
C ILE A 11 8.28 -4.69 -12.74
N LYS A 12 8.02 -3.57 -13.42
CA LYS A 12 8.99 -2.51 -13.67
C LYS A 12 8.47 -1.21 -13.10
N VAL A 13 9.30 -0.49 -12.36
CA VAL A 13 8.96 0.78 -11.71
C VAL A 13 9.91 1.88 -12.20
N SER A 14 9.33 2.98 -12.66
CA SER A 14 10.05 4.22 -12.92
C SER A 14 9.63 5.24 -11.88
N ASP A 15 10.57 5.61 -11.02
CA ASP A 15 10.30 6.49 -9.88
C ASP A 15 11.50 7.43 -9.65
N PRO A 16 11.35 8.76 -9.87
CA PRO A 16 12.41 9.73 -9.61
C PRO A 16 12.84 9.77 -8.13
N HIS A 17 11.95 9.36 -7.23
CA HIS A 17 12.11 9.33 -5.78
C HIS A 17 12.36 7.92 -5.22
N ALA A 18 12.76 6.94 -6.06
CA ALA A 18 12.97 5.55 -5.62
C ALA A 18 13.93 5.40 -4.43
N HIS A 19 14.82 6.37 -4.20
CA HIS A 19 15.74 6.43 -3.06
C HIS A 19 15.04 6.68 -1.70
N ASN A 20 13.79 7.15 -1.71
CA ASN A 20 12.98 7.43 -0.52
C ASN A 20 11.84 6.42 -0.34
N ASN A 21 11.68 5.46 -1.26
CA ASN A 21 10.57 4.54 -1.32
C ASN A 21 11.06 3.10 -1.13
N ASP A 22 10.31 2.30 -0.36
CA ASP A 22 10.63 0.90 -0.07
C ASP A 22 10.04 -0.04 -1.14
N TRP A 23 10.50 0.08 -2.38
CA TRP A 23 10.15 -0.87 -3.44
C TRP A 23 10.75 -2.26 -3.17
N LEU A 24 10.08 -3.32 -3.65
CA LEU A 24 10.58 -4.68 -3.46
C LEU A 24 11.84 -4.95 -4.29
N ASP A 25 12.84 -5.59 -3.70
CA ASP A 25 14.10 -5.97 -4.37
C ASP A 25 13.92 -6.87 -5.61
N SER A 26 12.79 -7.58 -5.69
CA SER A 26 12.44 -8.43 -6.82
C SER A 26 11.92 -7.65 -8.04
N TRP A 27 11.69 -6.35 -7.90
CA TRP A 27 11.18 -5.50 -8.98
C TRP A 27 12.33 -4.76 -9.66
N GLU A 28 12.19 -4.51 -10.96
CA GLU A 28 13.13 -3.65 -11.67
C GLU A 28 12.75 -2.20 -11.41
N VAL A 29 13.53 -1.49 -10.58
CA VAL A 29 13.28 -0.10 -10.20
C VAL A 29 14.35 0.81 -10.78
N VAL A 30 13.95 1.87 -11.46
CA VAL A 30 14.85 2.88 -12.05
C VAL A 30 14.38 4.30 -11.74
N GLY A 31 15.28 5.28 -11.92
CA GLY A 31 14.96 6.70 -11.81
C GLY A 31 15.36 7.37 -10.49
N GLY A 32 15.76 6.59 -9.48
CA GLY A 32 16.12 7.13 -8.17
C GLY A 32 17.16 8.26 -8.23
N ASN A 33 17.03 9.24 -7.34
CA ASN A 33 17.80 10.48 -7.31
C ASN A 33 17.57 11.36 -8.54
N TYR A 34 16.34 11.43 -9.04
CA TYR A 34 15.96 12.22 -10.22
C TYR A 34 16.73 11.81 -11.49
N ASP A 35 17.06 10.52 -11.65
CA ASP A 35 17.70 10.01 -12.86
C ASP A 35 16.68 9.88 -14.01
N TYR A 36 16.27 11.04 -14.54
CA TYR A 36 15.36 11.11 -15.66
C TYR A 36 15.93 10.52 -16.95
N LYS A 37 17.25 10.31 -17.04
CA LYS A 37 17.86 9.60 -18.17
C LYS A 37 17.54 8.11 -18.12
N ALA A 38 17.57 7.50 -16.92
CA ALA A 38 17.12 6.12 -16.74
C ALA A 38 15.61 5.98 -17.00
N ILE A 39 14.80 6.94 -16.55
CA ILE A 39 13.36 6.97 -16.84
C ILE A 39 13.10 7.09 -18.35
N ASP A 40 13.86 7.92 -19.07
CA ASP A 40 13.77 8.07 -20.52
C ASP A 40 14.11 6.77 -21.27
N GLN A 41 15.10 6.02 -20.77
CA GLN A 41 15.42 4.68 -21.27
C GLN A 41 14.29 3.68 -20.98
N ALA A 42 13.66 3.76 -19.81
CA ALA A 42 12.51 2.92 -19.47
C ALA A 42 11.30 3.24 -20.37
N LEU A 43 11.03 4.51 -20.66
CA LEU A 43 10.01 4.94 -21.62
C LEU A 43 10.27 4.35 -23.00
N LYS A 44 11.51 4.43 -23.49
CA LYS A 44 11.89 3.77 -24.75
C LYS A 44 11.65 2.25 -24.69
N GLY A 45 12.05 1.60 -23.61
CA GLY A 45 11.82 0.17 -23.38
C GLY A 45 10.34 -0.20 -23.41
N TYR A 46 9.48 0.62 -22.82
CA TYR A 46 8.02 0.49 -22.89
C TYR A 46 7.53 0.52 -24.35
N PHE A 47 7.93 1.53 -25.13
CA PHE A 47 7.53 1.64 -26.54
C PHE A 47 8.05 0.48 -27.40
N ASP A 48 9.20 -0.08 -27.06
CA ASP A 48 9.73 -1.27 -27.74
C ASP A 48 8.90 -2.52 -27.37
N ARG A 49 8.52 -2.69 -26.10
CA ARG A 49 7.63 -3.79 -25.65
C ARG A 49 6.25 -3.77 -26.28
N LEU A 50 5.66 -2.60 -26.51
CA LEU A 50 4.38 -2.48 -27.21
C LEU A 50 4.39 -3.11 -28.61
N LYS A 51 5.57 -3.25 -29.24
CA LYS A 51 5.72 -3.82 -30.59
C LYS A 51 6.00 -5.32 -30.58
N THR A 52 6.62 -5.84 -29.52
CA THR A 52 7.27 -7.16 -29.56
C THR A 52 7.03 -8.05 -28.33
N SER A 53 6.43 -7.56 -27.25
CA SER A 53 6.37 -8.32 -26.00
C SER A 53 5.29 -9.40 -26.03
N GLU A 54 5.71 -10.65 -25.80
CA GLU A 54 4.80 -11.77 -25.54
C GLU A 54 4.52 -11.95 -24.03
N SER A 55 5.38 -11.43 -23.15
CA SER A 55 5.22 -11.51 -21.69
C SER A 55 4.36 -10.38 -21.12
N SER A 56 3.58 -10.72 -20.09
CA SER A 56 2.83 -9.75 -19.30
C SER A 56 3.76 -8.90 -18.45
N THR A 57 3.73 -7.58 -18.65
CA THR A 57 4.51 -6.62 -17.88
C THR A 57 3.58 -5.62 -17.20
N THR A 58 3.74 -5.41 -15.90
CA THR A 58 3.14 -4.29 -15.19
C THR A 58 4.19 -3.19 -15.06
N SER A 59 3.93 -2.04 -15.67
CA SER A 59 4.81 -0.88 -15.54
C SER A 59 4.19 0.17 -14.64
N ILE A 60 4.84 0.48 -13.54
CA ILE A 60 4.45 1.52 -12.60
C ILE A 60 5.26 2.78 -12.92
N TRP A 61 4.57 3.88 -13.15
CA TRP A 61 5.16 5.17 -13.49
C TRP A 61 4.82 6.17 -12.40
N ASP A 62 5.76 6.36 -11.48
CA ASP A 62 5.59 7.26 -10.36
C ASP A 62 5.98 8.70 -10.72
N GLU A 63 5.24 9.64 -10.13
CA GLU A 63 5.41 11.08 -10.32
C GLU A 63 5.53 11.50 -11.80
N CYS A 64 4.65 10.95 -12.64
CA CYS A 64 4.67 11.14 -14.09
C CYS A 64 4.45 12.59 -14.55
N THR A 65 4.01 13.49 -13.65
CA THR A 65 3.85 14.93 -13.87
C THR A 65 5.12 15.58 -14.44
N ASN A 66 6.29 15.15 -13.97
CA ASN A 66 7.54 15.83 -14.26
C ASN A 66 8.25 15.28 -15.51
N TYR A 67 7.71 14.25 -16.15
CA TYR A 67 8.43 13.53 -17.21
C TYR A 67 8.58 14.37 -18.48
N ALA A 68 7.54 15.09 -18.89
CA ALA A 68 7.58 15.92 -20.09
C ALA A 68 8.64 17.03 -20.03
N GLU A 69 8.94 17.52 -18.82
CA GLU A 69 9.90 18.61 -18.61
C GLU A 69 11.34 18.11 -18.44
N ASN A 70 11.52 16.89 -17.90
CA ASN A 70 12.83 16.39 -17.49
C ASN A 70 13.38 15.26 -18.37
N CYS A 71 12.53 14.50 -19.06
CA CYS A 71 12.97 13.50 -20.02
C CYS A 71 13.37 14.17 -21.35
N GLN A 72 14.48 13.72 -21.93
CA GLN A 72 15.06 14.36 -23.11
C GLN A 72 14.44 13.89 -24.43
N SER A 73 13.84 12.70 -24.46
CA SER A 73 13.23 12.15 -25.67
C SER A 73 11.79 12.62 -25.86
N ASP A 74 11.29 12.43 -27.08
CA ASP A 74 9.88 12.66 -27.41
C ASP A 74 8.95 11.54 -26.92
N TYR A 75 9.47 10.52 -26.23
CA TYR A 75 8.66 9.43 -25.69
C TYR A 75 7.75 9.91 -24.57
N ALA A 76 8.22 10.82 -23.71
CA ALA A 76 7.42 11.36 -22.61
C ALA A 76 6.14 12.05 -23.12
N GLU A 77 6.24 12.94 -24.11
CA GLU A 77 5.07 13.62 -24.71
C GLU A 77 4.07 12.65 -25.38
N LYS A 78 4.52 11.47 -25.81
CA LYS A 78 3.68 10.46 -26.48
C LYS A 78 3.12 9.43 -25.52
N PHE A 79 3.65 9.37 -24.30
CA PHE A 79 3.46 8.26 -23.39
C PHE A 79 1.99 8.05 -23.01
N LEU A 80 1.32 9.10 -22.52
CA LEU A 80 -0.09 9.01 -22.13
C LEU A 80 -0.99 8.56 -23.28
N LYS A 81 -0.77 9.10 -24.49
CA LYS A 81 -1.54 8.69 -25.67
C LYS A 81 -1.35 7.22 -25.97
N SER A 82 -0.12 6.71 -25.83
CA SER A 82 0.19 5.31 -26.05
C SER A 82 -0.42 4.40 -24.99
N VAL A 83 -0.41 4.82 -23.72
CA VAL A 83 -1.14 4.13 -22.65
C VAL A 83 -2.63 4.02 -22.97
N LEU A 84 -3.24 5.04 -23.56
CA LEU A 84 -4.67 5.02 -23.87
C LEU A 84 -5.03 4.21 -25.13
N ALA A 85 -4.14 4.19 -26.13
CA ALA A 85 -4.44 3.66 -27.46
C ALA A 85 -3.79 2.30 -27.76
N ASP A 86 -2.57 2.08 -27.29
CA ASP A 86 -1.69 1.01 -27.76
C ASP A 86 -1.57 -0.11 -26.74
N CYS A 87 -1.63 0.18 -25.43
CA CYS A 87 -1.47 -0.85 -24.38
C CYS A 87 -2.49 -2.00 -24.52
N ARG A 88 -3.71 -1.69 -25.01
CA ARG A 88 -4.80 -2.67 -25.23
C ARG A 88 -4.45 -3.77 -26.22
N LYS A 89 -3.42 -3.56 -27.05
CA LYS A 89 -2.97 -4.51 -28.09
C LYS A 89 -1.71 -5.28 -27.69
N SER A 90 -1.18 -4.99 -26.51
CA SER A 90 0.06 -5.57 -25.97
C SER A 90 -0.20 -6.18 -24.59
N ASN A 91 0.66 -7.09 -24.13
CA ASN A 91 0.62 -7.62 -22.77
C ASN A 91 1.25 -6.63 -21.76
N GLU A 92 0.85 -5.36 -21.80
CA GLU A 92 1.39 -4.28 -20.98
C GLU A 92 0.26 -3.66 -20.14
N PHE A 93 0.50 -3.57 -18.83
CA PHE A 93 -0.48 -3.13 -17.83
C PHE A 93 0.06 -1.91 -17.06
N PRO A 94 0.01 -0.71 -17.66
CA PRO A 94 0.58 0.49 -17.06
C PRO A 94 -0.26 1.00 -15.88
N ILE A 95 0.40 1.38 -14.79
CA ILE A 95 -0.15 2.07 -13.64
C ILE A 95 0.53 3.44 -13.56
N LEU A 96 -0.26 4.52 -13.57
CA LEU A 96 0.24 5.89 -13.48
C LEU A 96 -0.06 6.45 -12.09
N LEU A 97 0.96 6.95 -11.41
CA LEU A 97 0.81 7.67 -10.14
C LEU A 97 1.10 9.15 -10.38
N SER A 98 0.20 10.01 -9.89
CA SER A 98 0.32 11.46 -10.06
C SER A 98 -0.43 12.19 -8.94
N HIS A 99 0.10 13.34 -8.54
CA HIS A 99 -0.52 14.26 -7.60
C HIS A 99 -1.62 15.14 -8.23
N GLY A 100 -1.92 14.99 -9.53
CA GLY A 100 -3.06 15.66 -10.14
C GLY A 100 -3.59 14.99 -11.40
N GLU A 101 -4.79 15.40 -11.79
CA GLU A 101 -5.55 14.76 -12.88
C GLU A 101 -5.46 15.52 -14.21
N THR A 102 -4.72 16.61 -14.29
CA THR A 102 -4.60 17.39 -15.53
C THR A 102 -3.71 16.67 -16.53
N LEU A 103 -3.91 16.90 -17.82
CA LEU A 103 -3.07 16.32 -18.88
C LEU A 103 -1.59 16.71 -18.76
N SER A 104 -1.30 17.89 -18.19
CA SER A 104 0.07 18.27 -17.84
C SER A 104 0.66 17.31 -16.80
N ASN A 105 -0.16 16.84 -15.86
CA ASN A 105 0.26 16.02 -14.71
C ASN A 105 0.33 14.52 -15.03
N LEU A 106 0.03 14.14 -16.28
CA LEU A 106 0.14 12.76 -16.77
C LEU A 106 1.20 12.66 -17.88
N GLY A 107 2.24 13.50 -17.83
CA GLY A 107 3.38 13.42 -18.76
C GLY A 107 3.20 14.16 -20.09
N GLY A 108 2.25 15.11 -20.18
CA GLY A 108 2.11 16.01 -21.32
C GLY A 108 1.31 15.40 -22.49
N GLY A 109 0.11 15.93 -22.76
CA GLY A 109 -0.71 15.53 -23.90
C GLY A 109 -1.11 16.73 -24.77
N LYS A 110 -0.77 16.69 -26.07
CA LYS A 110 -1.37 17.60 -27.08
C LYS A 110 -2.65 16.97 -27.65
N GLY A 111 -3.70 17.79 -27.83
CA GLY A 111 -4.87 17.55 -28.69
C GLY A 111 -5.59 16.19 -28.59
N GLY A 112 -6.73 16.14 -27.90
CA GLY A 112 -7.66 14.99 -27.92
C GLY A 112 -7.51 13.98 -26.78
N ALA A 113 -6.39 14.01 -26.06
CA ALA A 113 -6.13 13.10 -24.94
C ALA A 113 -7.04 13.35 -23.70
N SER A 114 -7.66 14.53 -23.54
CA SER A 114 -8.58 14.78 -22.42
C SER A 114 -9.80 13.88 -22.46
N LYS A 115 -10.42 13.74 -23.63
CA LYS A 115 -11.61 12.91 -23.80
C LYS A 115 -11.25 11.42 -23.74
N MET A 116 -10.11 11.04 -24.31
CA MET A 116 -9.60 9.67 -24.20
C MET A 116 -9.21 9.30 -22.77
N LYS A 117 -8.74 10.25 -21.96
CA LYS A 117 -8.46 10.04 -20.53
C LYS A 117 -9.75 9.77 -19.77
N ASP A 118 -10.77 10.61 -19.94
CA ASP A 118 -12.06 10.50 -19.24
C ASP A 118 -12.83 9.21 -19.61
N GLU A 119 -12.63 8.69 -20.83
CA GLU A 119 -13.29 7.48 -21.35
C GLU A 119 -12.38 6.22 -21.33
N GLY A 120 -11.10 6.37 -20.98
CA GLY A 120 -10.09 5.33 -21.23
C GLY A 120 -9.28 4.89 -20.02
N LEU A 121 -9.35 5.61 -18.89
CA LEU A 121 -8.65 5.26 -17.66
C LEU A 121 -9.63 4.85 -16.55
N THR A 122 -9.32 3.74 -15.90
CA THR A 122 -9.82 3.50 -14.55
C THR A 122 -8.99 4.33 -13.58
N THR A 123 -9.64 5.21 -12.81
CA THR A 123 -8.97 6.18 -11.94
C THR A 123 -9.35 5.96 -10.49
N LEU A 124 -8.35 5.81 -9.62
CA LEU A 124 -8.51 5.87 -8.17
C LEU A 124 -8.00 7.23 -7.66
N LYS A 125 -8.91 8.10 -7.25
CA LYS A 125 -8.57 9.37 -6.61
C LYS A 125 -8.56 9.20 -5.10
N LEU A 126 -7.40 9.38 -4.47
CA LEU A 126 -7.26 9.34 -3.02
C LEU A 126 -7.35 10.74 -2.42
N LEU A 127 -8.01 10.83 -1.26
CA LEU A 127 -8.19 12.08 -0.53
C LEU A 127 -7.16 12.21 0.60
N ARG A 128 -6.80 13.45 0.88
CA ARG A 128 -6.08 13.84 2.11
C ARG A 128 -7.06 14.42 3.13
N GLU A 129 -6.71 14.30 4.40
CA GLU A 129 -7.32 15.04 5.49
C GLU A 129 -6.23 15.69 6.33
N SER A 130 -6.54 16.80 6.99
CA SER A 130 -5.60 17.43 7.92
C SER A 130 -5.84 16.88 9.32
N ASP A 131 -4.77 16.61 10.06
CA ASP A 131 -4.86 16.24 11.45
C ASP A 131 -5.16 17.45 12.36
N SER A 132 -5.23 17.23 13.68
CA SER A 132 -5.50 18.29 14.66
C SER A 132 -4.41 19.37 14.73
N MET A 133 -3.23 19.11 14.17
CA MET A 133 -2.11 20.05 14.09
C MET A 133 -2.04 20.77 12.73
N GLY A 134 -2.91 20.39 11.77
CA GLY A 134 -2.93 20.94 10.43
C GLY A 134 -2.00 20.22 9.44
N GLU A 135 -1.39 19.11 9.85
CA GLU A 135 -0.54 18.31 8.98
C GLU A 135 -1.39 17.41 8.09
N ASP A 136 -0.99 17.29 6.82
CA ASP A 136 -1.69 16.44 5.86
C ASP A 136 -1.41 14.96 6.13
N LYS A 137 -2.48 14.16 6.14
CA LYS A 137 -2.40 12.70 6.19
C LYS A 137 -3.35 12.07 5.17
N PRO A 138 -3.11 10.81 4.77
CA PRO A 138 -4.06 10.06 3.96
C PRO A 138 -5.40 9.95 4.69
N ALA A 139 -6.50 10.29 4.01
CA ALA A 139 -7.85 10.10 4.55
C ALA A 139 -8.31 8.64 4.46
N PHE A 140 -7.55 7.78 3.76
CA PHE A 140 -7.91 6.42 3.40
C PHE A 140 -9.28 6.31 2.72
N LYS A 141 -9.71 7.39 2.06
CA LYS A 141 -10.97 7.52 1.35
C LYS A 141 -10.70 8.07 -0.03
N GLY A 142 -11.56 7.72 -0.97
CA GLY A 142 -11.37 8.11 -2.35
C GLY A 142 -12.59 7.89 -3.22
N TYR A 143 -12.35 8.06 -4.52
CA TYR A 143 -13.32 7.82 -5.57
C TYR A 143 -12.70 6.94 -6.65
N LEU A 144 -13.42 5.89 -7.04
CA LEU A 144 -13.07 5.02 -8.16
C LEU A 144 -13.99 5.33 -9.33
N SER A 145 -13.43 5.63 -10.50
CA SER A 145 -14.20 5.90 -11.72
C SER A 145 -13.61 5.19 -12.94
N GLY A 146 -14.39 5.11 -14.02
CA GLY A 146 -13.97 4.51 -15.29
C GLY A 146 -14.10 2.98 -15.35
N LEU A 147 -14.82 2.36 -14.40
CA LEU A 147 -15.26 0.96 -14.48
C LEU A 147 -16.57 0.82 -15.26
N ASP A 148 -17.54 1.66 -14.93
CA ASP A 148 -18.87 1.69 -15.56
C ASP A 148 -19.18 3.08 -16.08
N TYR A 149 -20.06 3.14 -17.07
CA TYR A 149 -20.46 4.38 -17.74
C TYR A 149 -21.98 4.53 -17.71
N ALA A 150 -22.44 5.75 -17.44
CA ALA A 150 -23.86 6.10 -17.52
C ALA A 150 -24.32 6.17 -18.99
N GLU A 151 -25.63 6.25 -19.22
CA GLU A 151 -26.21 6.33 -20.57
C GLU A 151 -25.71 7.56 -21.37
N ASP A 152 -25.30 8.62 -20.70
CA ASP A 152 -24.72 9.83 -21.30
C ASP A 152 -23.22 9.69 -21.63
N GLY A 153 -22.64 8.51 -21.41
CA GLY A 153 -21.24 8.19 -21.67
C GLY A 153 -20.27 8.71 -20.60
N LYS A 154 -20.74 9.31 -19.50
CA LYS A 154 -19.86 9.74 -18.41
C LYS A 154 -19.49 8.58 -17.49
N PRO A 155 -18.25 8.54 -16.97
CA PRO A 155 -17.84 7.52 -16.01
C PRO A 155 -18.62 7.67 -14.70
N ILE A 156 -19.13 6.55 -14.19
CA ILE A 156 -19.76 6.47 -12.88
C ILE A 156 -18.64 6.47 -11.83
N SER A 157 -18.84 7.24 -10.76
CA SER A 157 -17.88 7.37 -9.66
C SER A 157 -18.43 6.70 -8.40
N TYR A 158 -17.62 5.82 -7.81
CA TYR A 158 -17.93 5.08 -6.59
C TYR A 158 -17.07 5.58 -5.44
N SER A 159 -17.66 5.86 -4.28
CA SER A 159 -16.86 6.13 -3.08
C SER A 159 -16.14 4.85 -2.64
N VAL A 160 -14.87 4.96 -2.30
CA VAL A 160 -14.09 3.87 -1.75
C VAL A 160 -13.50 4.26 -0.41
N GLU A 161 -13.41 3.29 0.49
CA GLU A 161 -12.68 3.39 1.74
C GLU A 161 -11.61 2.30 1.70
N LEU A 162 -10.37 2.71 1.85
CA LEU A 162 -9.22 1.82 1.91
C LEU A 162 -9.02 1.41 3.35
N ASN A 163 -8.88 0.12 3.60
CA ASN A 163 -8.41 -0.32 4.90
C ASN A 163 -6.93 0.13 5.05
N PRO A 164 -6.58 0.92 6.08
CA PRO A 164 -5.19 1.32 6.33
C PRO A 164 -4.24 0.13 6.44
N ASP A 165 -4.74 -1.02 6.91
CA ASP A 165 -3.96 -2.26 7.02
C ASP A 165 -3.54 -2.80 5.65
N TRP A 166 -4.26 -2.50 4.56
CA TRP A 166 -3.85 -2.91 3.21
C TRP A 166 -2.54 -2.27 2.77
N MET A 167 -2.19 -1.12 3.36
CA MET A 167 -0.94 -0.42 3.11
C MET A 167 0.18 -0.91 4.03
N ASN A 168 -0.08 -1.88 4.91
CA ASN A 168 0.91 -2.52 5.74
C ASN A 168 1.56 -3.68 4.95
N PRO A 169 2.87 -3.66 4.68
CA PRO A 169 3.56 -4.75 4.00
C PRO A 169 3.33 -6.12 4.67
N ASN A 170 3.25 -6.18 5.99
CA ASN A 170 3.00 -7.43 6.72
C ASN A 170 1.59 -7.99 6.45
N TYR A 171 0.59 -7.13 6.27
CA TYR A 171 -0.75 -7.58 5.89
C TYR A 171 -0.74 -8.18 4.48
N LEU A 172 -0.02 -7.56 3.53
CA LEU A 172 0.13 -8.10 2.19
C LEU A 172 0.89 -9.44 2.19
N LEU A 173 1.96 -9.56 2.98
CA LEU A 173 2.69 -10.82 3.16
C LEU A 173 1.84 -11.90 3.84
N ASN A 174 0.95 -11.55 4.75
CA ASN A 174 0.02 -12.51 5.36
C ASN A 174 -1.00 -13.05 4.35
N ILE A 175 -1.46 -12.21 3.42
CA ILE A 175 -2.40 -12.64 2.36
C ILE A 175 -1.67 -13.40 1.24
N PHE A 176 -0.43 -13.01 0.96
CA PHE A 176 0.41 -13.57 -0.10
C PHE A 176 1.77 -14.02 0.45
N PRO A 177 1.82 -15.08 1.28
CA PRO A 177 3.06 -15.54 1.92
C PRO A 177 4.12 -15.99 0.91
N GLU A 178 3.71 -16.33 -0.31
CA GLU A 178 4.63 -16.64 -1.41
C GLU A 178 5.49 -15.45 -1.89
N LEU A 179 5.13 -14.21 -1.51
CA LEU A 179 5.94 -13.01 -1.78
C LEU A 179 7.10 -12.83 -0.80
N MET A 180 7.16 -13.62 0.28
CA MET A 180 8.30 -13.57 1.18
C MET A 180 9.57 -13.95 0.43
N PRO A 181 10.69 -13.20 0.61
CA PRO A 181 11.97 -13.56 0.02
C PRO A 181 12.28 -15.00 0.40
N GLN A 182 12.37 -15.87 -0.61
CA GLN A 182 12.90 -17.20 -0.40
C GLN A 182 14.35 -16.99 0.01
N THR A 183 14.64 -17.09 1.30
CA THR A 183 16.02 -17.10 1.80
C THR A 183 16.70 -18.27 1.11
N GLU A 184 17.42 -18.00 0.01
CA GLU A 184 18.19 -19.01 -0.67
C GLU A 184 19.27 -19.48 0.31
N SER A 185 19.00 -20.58 1.00
CA SER A 185 20.03 -21.44 1.55
C SER A 185 20.78 -22.11 0.39
N LYS A 186 21.56 -21.31 -0.34
CA LYS A 186 22.59 -21.74 -1.28
C LYS A 186 23.84 -20.87 -1.13
N LYS A 187 24.63 -21.11 -0.08
CA LYS A 187 26.06 -20.81 -0.09
C LYS A 187 26.89 -21.94 0.54
N GLN A 188 27.37 -22.82 -0.33
CA GLN A 188 28.66 -23.51 -0.28
C GLN A 188 29.09 -23.58 -1.76
N GLN A 189 30.21 -23.06 -2.27
CA GLN A 189 31.53 -22.81 -1.71
C GLN A 189 32.28 -21.70 -2.49
N LYS A 190 33.18 -21.01 -1.76
CA LYS A 190 34.54 -20.52 -2.09
C LYS A 190 34.81 -19.55 -3.26
N GLY A 191 35.44 -18.43 -2.89
CA GLY A 191 36.39 -17.69 -3.72
C GLY A 191 36.71 -16.30 -3.18
N ASN A 192 37.76 -16.17 -2.36
CA ASN A 192 38.26 -14.93 -1.75
C ASN A 192 38.75 -13.89 -2.78
N ASN A 193 38.54 -12.58 -2.51
CA ASN A 193 39.61 -11.66 -2.05
C ASN A 193 39.16 -10.17 -1.97
N ILE A 194 39.37 -9.57 -0.78
CA ILE A 194 39.94 -8.23 -0.42
C ILE A 194 39.31 -6.98 -1.11
N ILE A 195 38.81 -5.93 -0.43
CA ILE A 195 39.53 -4.92 0.40
C ILE A 195 38.55 -4.27 1.39
N SER A 196 39.04 -4.06 2.61
CA SER A 196 38.42 -3.34 3.72
C SER A 196 38.76 -1.84 3.73
N THR A 197 37.77 -1.02 4.05
CA THR A 197 37.95 0.29 4.70
C THR A 197 36.86 0.48 5.76
N PRO A 198 37.15 1.17 6.89
CA PRO A 198 36.39 1.03 8.12
C PRO A 198 35.35 2.13 8.29
N LEU A 199 34.12 1.76 8.68
CA LEU A 199 33.19 2.66 9.35
C LEU A 199 32.50 1.93 10.51
N GLY A 200 32.58 2.57 11.69
CA GLY A 200 31.72 2.45 12.86
C GLY A 200 31.17 1.07 13.24
N LYS A 201 31.70 0.50 14.34
CA LYS A 201 31.07 -0.64 15.04
C LYS A 201 29.69 -0.24 15.58
N PHE A 202 28.63 -0.67 14.91
CA PHE A 202 27.33 -0.90 15.54
C PHE A 202 27.36 -2.31 16.15
N ASP A 203 27.18 -2.40 17.47
CA ASP A 203 27.11 -3.66 18.19
C ASP A 203 25.72 -4.26 18.01
N LEU A 204 25.61 -5.28 17.15
CA LEU A 204 24.37 -5.99 16.82
C LEU A 204 23.95 -7.02 17.91
N ASN A 205 24.61 -7.04 19.07
CA ASN A 205 24.35 -8.04 20.12
C ASN A 205 23.51 -7.54 21.29
N LYS A 206 22.76 -6.43 21.13
CA LYS A 206 21.74 -6.06 22.11
C LYS A 206 20.38 -6.55 21.62
N GLU A 207 20.00 -7.75 22.04
CA GLU A 207 18.62 -8.23 21.91
C GLU A 207 17.67 -7.21 22.59
N PRO A 208 16.59 -6.75 21.92
CA PRO A 208 15.56 -5.97 22.59
C PRO A 208 14.77 -6.88 23.53
N GLU A 209 14.67 -6.46 24.79
CA GLU A 209 13.88 -7.11 25.84
C GLU A 209 12.40 -7.26 25.41
N ASP A 210 11.88 -8.49 25.51
CA ASP A 210 10.45 -8.90 25.61
C ASP A 210 9.40 -7.94 24.99
N THR A 211 9.34 -7.84 23.66
CA THR A 211 8.15 -7.30 23.00
C THR A 211 7.11 -8.40 22.82
N LYS A 212 6.11 -8.46 23.71
CA LYS A 212 4.92 -9.32 23.52
C LYS A 212 4.30 -9.08 22.14
N SER A 213 3.91 -10.15 21.45
CA SER A 213 3.27 -10.04 20.14
C SER A 213 1.86 -9.44 20.27
N LEU A 214 1.33 -8.89 19.17
CA LEU A 214 -0.04 -8.36 19.14
C LEU A 214 -1.07 -9.47 19.43
N ASP A 215 -0.80 -10.70 19.01
CA ASP A 215 -1.66 -11.87 19.21
C ASP A 215 -1.71 -12.30 20.69
N ASP A 216 -0.57 -12.23 21.39
CA ASP A 216 -0.52 -12.46 22.84
C ASP A 216 -1.33 -11.41 23.58
N LEU A 217 -1.23 -10.15 23.14
CA LEU A 217 -1.96 -9.05 23.74
C LEU A 217 -3.47 -9.15 23.48
N GLU A 218 -3.88 -9.52 22.27
CA GLU A 218 -5.29 -9.77 21.94
C GLU A 218 -5.87 -10.90 22.82
N SER A 219 -5.11 -11.98 22.99
CA SER A 219 -5.51 -13.13 23.83
C SER A 219 -5.66 -12.74 25.30
N GLU A 220 -4.73 -11.95 25.84
CA GLU A 220 -4.79 -11.46 27.22
C GLU A 220 -5.96 -10.49 27.45
N ILE A 221 -6.24 -9.60 26.50
CA ILE A 221 -7.38 -8.67 26.57
C ILE A 221 -8.70 -9.43 26.52
N LEU A 222 -8.82 -10.42 25.63
CA LEU A 222 -10.02 -11.27 25.56
C LEU A 222 -10.24 -12.03 26.86
N ALA A 223 -9.20 -12.65 27.44
CA ALA A 223 -9.29 -13.37 28.70
C ALA A 223 -9.78 -12.45 29.84
N PHE A 224 -9.27 -11.22 29.91
CA PHE A 224 -9.73 -10.22 30.86
C PHE A 224 -11.20 -9.84 30.65
N CYS A 225 -11.63 -9.66 29.39
CA CYS A 225 -13.02 -9.36 29.06
C CYS A 225 -13.97 -10.52 29.41
N LEU A 226 -13.54 -11.78 29.22
CA LEU A 226 -14.30 -12.97 29.62
C LEU A 226 -14.46 -13.06 31.14
N GLU A 227 -13.42 -12.74 31.91
CA GLU A 227 -13.46 -12.71 33.37
C GLU A 227 -14.43 -11.64 33.90
N LYS A 228 -14.41 -10.45 33.28
CA LYS A 228 -15.22 -9.29 33.69
C LYS A 228 -16.65 -9.30 33.14
N GLY A 229 -16.93 -10.08 32.10
CA GLY A 229 -18.14 -10.01 31.29
C GLY A 229 -18.14 -8.79 30.36
N THR A 230 -18.11 -7.58 30.93
CA THR A 230 -17.99 -6.32 30.19
C THR A 230 -16.81 -5.50 30.72
N ALA A 231 -15.95 -5.03 29.82
CA ALA A 231 -14.80 -4.18 30.15
C ALA A 231 -14.76 -2.93 29.27
N THR A 232 -14.50 -1.78 29.88
CA THR A 232 -14.25 -0.51 29.17
C THR A 232 -12.80 -0.39 28.72
N VAL A 233 -12.54 0.42 27.68
CA VAL A 233 -11.18 0.75 27.23
C VAL A 233 -10.31 1.23 28.40
N ARG A 234 -10.87 2.06 29.30
CA ARG A 234 -10.16 2.58 30.47
C ARG A 234 -9.79 1.48 31.47
N GLU A 235 -10.67 0.52 31.70
CA GLU A 235 -10.38 -0.62 32.58
C GLU A 235 -9.27 -1.51 32.00
N ILE A 236 -9.28 -1.74 30.69
CA ILE A 236 -8.24 -2.49 29.98
C ILE A 236 -6.91 -1.72 30.07
N GLN A 237 -6.89 -0.41 29.78
CA GLN A 237 -5.68 0.41 29.93
C GLN A 237 -5.10 0.37 31.35
N ASN A 238 -5.97 0.39 32.37
CA ASN A 238 -5.53 0.30 33.76
C ASN A 238 -4.94 -1.09 34.08
N LYS A 239 -5.53 -2.17 33.57
CA LYS A 239 -5.03 -3.55 33.75
C LYS A 239 -3.66 -3.74 33.10
N PHE A 240 -3.47 -3.20 31.91
CA PHE A 240 -2.25 -3.35 31.11
C PHE A 240 -1.36 -2.09 31.15
N LYS A 241 -1.43 -1.32 32.24
CA LYS A 241 -0.72 -0.04 32.36
C LYS A 241 0.80 -0.17 32.19
N SER A 242 1.38 -1.29 32.64
CA SER A 242 2.81 -1.59 32.48
C SER A 242 3.26 -1.74 31.02
N LEU A 243 2.33 -2.06 30.12
CA LEU A 243 2.58 -2.23 28.68
C LEU A 243 2.42 -0.92 27.90
N GLY A 244 1.98 0.18 28.55
CA GLY A 244 1.88 1.50 27.90
C GLY A 244 0.90 1.56 26.71
N ILE A 245 -0.10 0.69 26.68
CA ILE A 245 -0.98 0.53 25.51
C ILE A 245 -1.91 1.74 25.35
N LYS A 246 -1.94 2.29 24.15
CA LYS A 246 -2.80 3.42 23.78
C LYS A 246 -4.28 3.01 23.71
N ALA A 247 -5.18 3.96 23.95
CA ALA A 247 -6.62 3.71 23.94
C ALA A 247 -7.08 3.25 22.55
N GLU A 248 -6.46 3.80 21.50
CA GLU A 248 -6.72 3.49 20.10
C GLU A 248 -6.38 2.04 19.77
N THR A 249 -5.25 1.53 20.28
CA THR A 249 -4.85 0.12 20.12
C THR A 249 -5.85 -0.82 20.78
N ILE A 250 -6.35 -0.47 21.96
CA ILE A 250 -7.38 -1.28 22.63
C ILE A 250 -8.69 -1.24 21.86
N LYS A 251 -9.13 -0.06 21.37
CA LYS A 251 -10.33 0.03 20.54
C LYS A 251 -10.23 -0.84 19.28
N PHE A 252 -9.06 -0.85 18.64
CA PHE A 252 -8.78 -1.70 17.49
C PHE A 252 -8.89 -3.19 17.84
N ILE A 253 -8.25 -3.62 18.93
CA ILE A 253 -8.34 -5.01 19.41
C ILE A 253 -9.79 -5.40 19.72
N LEU A 254 -10.55 -4.56 20.42
CA LEU A 254 -11.95 -4.83 20.74
C LEU A 254 -12.82 -4.96 19.48
N LYS A 255 -12.53 -4.20 18.43
CA LYS A 255 -13.22 -4.32 17.14
C LYS A 255 -12.87 -5.64 16.44
N GLY A 256 -11.60 -6.04 16.44
CA GLY A 256 -11.17 -7.34 15.92
C GLY A 256 -11.84 -8.51 16.65
N LEU A 257 -12.01 -8.43 17.97
CA LEU A 257 -12.71 -9.44 18.76
C LEU A 257 -14.21 -9.52 18.42
N GLU A 258 -14.86 -8.39 18.16
CA GLU A 258 -16.25 -8.35 17.68
C GLU A 258 -16.38 -8.97 16.28
N ASP A 259 -15.48 -8.63 15.36
CA ASP A 259 -15.50 -9.17 13.99
C ASP A 259 -15.23 -10.69 13.98
N LYS A 260 -14.48 -11.21 14.97
CA LYS A 260 -14.30 -12.66 15.23
C LYS A 260 -15.52 -13.32 15.90
N GLY A 261 -16.57 -12.57 16.24
CA GLY A 261 -17.78 -13.08 16.90
C GLY A 261 -17.57 -13.43 18.38
N LEU A 262 -16.51 -12.92 19.01
CA LEU A 262 -16.14 -13.25 20.40
C LEU A 262 -16.81 -12.32 21.43
N GLY A 263 -17.58 -11.35 20.98
CA GLY A 263 -18.33 -10.43 21.83
C GLY A 263 -18.96 -9.29 21.03
N SER A 264 -19.33 -8.22 21.73
CA SER A 264 -19.93 -7.02 21.13
C SER A 264 -19.33 -5.74 21.69
N VAL A 265 -19.10 -4.76 20.81
CA VAL A 265 -18.63 -3.42 21.19
C VAL A 265 -19.84 -2.50 21.39
N THR A 266 -19.85 -1.78 22.51
CA THR A 266 -20.86 -0.76 22.81
C THR A 266 -20.20 0.59 22.99
N VAL A 267 -20.74 1.61 22.31
CA VAL A 267 -20.30 3.01 22.43
C VAL A 267 -21.38 3.82 23.16
N ARG A 268 -21.00 4.50 24.23
CA ARG A 268 -21.88 5.40 24.99
C ARG A 268 -21.27 6.79 25.10
N LYS A 269 -22.07 7.84 24.87
CA LYS A 269 -21.65 9.21 25.17
C LYS A 269 -21.89 9.51 26.64
N VAL A 270 -20.83 9.85 27.38
CA VAL A 270 -20.89 10.22 28.79
C VAL A 270 -20.15 11.54 28.97
N GLY A 271 -20.89 12.61 29.31
CA GLY A 271 -20.30 13.92 29.62
C GLY A 271 -19.49 14.55 28.49
N GLY A 272 -19.88 14.33 27.22
CA GLY A 272 -19.17 14.87 26.05
C GLY A 272 -18.00 14.00 25.55
N ALA A 273 -17.67 12.91 26.24
CA ALA A 273 -16.68 11.93 25.81
C ALA A 273 -17.34 10.60 25.40
N GLU A 274 -16.72 9.88 24.47
CA GLU A 274 -17.14 8.54 24.07
C GLU A 274 -16.51 7.49 24.97
N SER A 275 -17.34 6.70 25.64
CA SER A 275 -16.96 5.53 26.42
C SER A 275 -17.22 4.29 25.57
N ILE A 276 -16.18 3.52 25.29
CA ILE A 276 -16.26 2.26 24.54
C ILE A 276 -16.05 1.10 25.52
N SER A 277 -16.92 0.10 25.43
CA SER A 277 -16.84 -1.14 26.20
C SER A 277 -17.03 -2.34 25.29
N PHE A 278 -16.41 -3.46 25.65
CA PHE A 278 -16.62 -4.74 25.01
C PHE A 278 -17.27 -5.71 25.99
N THR A 279 -18.30 -6.41 25.52
CA THR A 279 -18.96 -7.49 26.27
C THR A 279 -18.60 -8.81 25.60
N ALA A 280 -17.84 -9.66 26.31
CA ALA A 280 -17.42 -10.95 25.77
C ALA A 280 -18.61 -11.92 25.73
N ASN A 281 -18.67 -12.73 24.68
CA ASN A 281 -19.59 -13.86 24.64
C ASN A 281 -19.08 -14.93 25.61
N PRO A 282 -19.89 -15.41 26.56
CA PRO A 282 -19.48 -16.54 27.38
C PRO A 282 -19.20 -17.71 26.44
N THR A 283 -18.02 -18.32 26.56
CA THR A 283 -17.70 -19.55 25.84
C THR A 283 -18.86 -20.53 26.09
N PRO A 284 -19.44 -21.16 25.05
CA PRO A 284 -20.47 -22.16 25.26
C PRO A 284 -19.90 -23.19 26.24
N ALA A 285 -20.58 -23.37 27.37
CA ALA A 285 -20.25 -24.45 28.29
C ALA A 285 -20.23 -25.72 27.46
N VAL A 286 -19.06 -26.37 27.41
CA VAL A 286 -18.97 -27.72 26.85
C VAL A 286 -19.79 -28.57 27.81
N ASP A 287 -21.02 -28.90 27.42
CA ASP A 287 -21.85 -29.85 28.15
C ASP A 287 -21.03 -31.15 28.28
N SER A 288 -20.59 -31.43 29.51
CA SER A 288 -19.86 -32.61 29.94
C SER A 288 -20.79 -33.82 30.07
#